data_AF-A0A1G3VY62-F1
#
_entry.id   AF-A0A1G3VY62-F1
#
_cell.length_a   1.000
_cell.length_b   1.000
_cell.length_c   1.000
_cell.angle_alpha   90.00
_cell.angle_beta   90.00
_cell.angle_gamma   90.00
#
_symmetry.space_group_name_H-M   'P 1'
#
loop_
_entity.id
_entity.type
_entity.pdbx_description
1 polymer ?
#
loop_
_entity_poly.entity_id
_entity_poly.type
_entity_poly.pdbx_seq_one_letter_code
_entity_poly.pdbx_strand_id
1 'polypeptide(L)'
;MNESSSFKSGLEILSRILIRCFVLGAVFITLWFIFFLVGGELGYTMHAKWFQISRHEYDLLNYYGMAFVKGCNFLFFLFPYIAIRMVLRRKRE
;
A
#
# COMPACT_ATOMS: atom_id res chain seq x y z
N MET A 1 -21.24 -19.66 23.73
CA MET A 1 -20.74 -18.67 22.75
C MET A 1 -20.84 -19.32 21.38
N ASN A 2 -21.63 -18.78 20.45
CA ASN A 2 -21.98 -19.50 19.21
C ASN A 2 -20.80 -19.43 18.21
N GLU A 3 -20.46 -20.50 17.48
CA GLU A 3 -19.31 -20.47 16.56
C GLU A 3 -19.41 -19.34 15.53
N SER A 4 -20.64 -19.06 15.05
CA SER A 4 -20.89 -17.95 14.14
C SER A 4 -20.55 -16.58 14.72
N SER A 5 -20.62 -16.36 16.04
CA SER A 5 -20.24 -15.07 16.64
C SER A 5 -18.72 -14.94 16.74
N SER A 6 -18.01 -16.04 17.03
CA SER A 6 -16.54 -16.05 17.06
C SER A 6 -15.95 -15.75 15.68
N PHE A 7 -16.48 -16.40 14.63
CA PHE A 7 -16.04 -16.20 13.25
C PHE A 7 -16.27 -14.76 12.76
N LYS A 8 -17.44 -14.17 13.05
CA LYS A 8 -17.73 -12.76 12.72
C LYS A 8 -16.74 -11.80 13.38
N SER A 9 -16.44 -12.00 14.67
CA SER A 9 -15.45 -11.19 15.39
C SER A 9 -14.05 -11.31 14.78
N GLY A 10 -13.64 -12.51 14.36
CA GLY A 10 -12.36 -12.73 13.67
C GLY A 10 -12.26 -11.95 12.35
N LEU A 11 -13.30 -12.02 11.51
CA LEU A 11 -13.37 -11.26 10.26
C LEU A 11 -13.38 -9.74 10.48
N GLU A 12 -14.08 -9.27 11.51
CA GLU A 12 -14.10 -7.86 11.90
C GLU A 12 -12.68 -7.37 12.23
N ILE A 13 -11.94 -8.12 13.06
CA ILE A 13 -10.55 -7.81 13.44
C ILE A 13 -9.65 -7.82 12.20
N LEU A 14 -9.75 -8.86 11.37
CA LEU A 14 -8.95 -8.97 10.15
C LEU A 14 -9.19 -7.79 9.20
N SER A 15 -10.45 -7.38 9.01
CA SER A 15 -10.79 -6.22 8.19
C SER A 15 -10.17 -4.93 8.73
N ARG A 16 -10.13 -4.75 10.06
CA ARG A 16 -9.49 -3.59 10.69
C ARG A 16 -7.98 -3.58 10.53
N ILE A 17 -7.34 -4.75 10.54
CA ILE A 17 -5.90 -4.86 10.28
C ILE A 17 -5.61 -4.50 8.82
N LEU A 18 -6.35 -5.10 7.87
CA LEU A 18 -6.15 -4.86 6.44
C LEU A 18 -6.28 -3.38 6.06
N ILE A 19 -7.29 -2.67 6.58
CA ILE A 19 -7.43 -1.24 6.27
C ILE A 19 -6.32 -0.39 6.91
N ARG A 20 -5.82 -0.76 8.10
CA ARG A 20 -4.67 -0.07 8.73
C ARG A 20 -3.39 -0.29 7.92
N CYS A 21 -3.16 -1.51 7.45
CA CYS A 21 -2.05 -1.81 6.54
C CYS A 21 -2.16 -1.02 5.24
N PHE A 22 -3.36 -0.93 4.65
CA PHE A 22 -3.59 -0.11 3.46
C PHE A 22 -3.25 1.37 3.68
N VAL A 23 -3.69 1.94 4.81
CA VAL A 23 -3.38 3.33 5.18
C VAL A 23 -1.89 3.54 5.37
N LEU A 24 -1.20 2.64 6.08
CA LEU A 24 0.25 2.70 6.23
C LEU A 24 0.98 2.61 4.88
N GLY A 25 0.54 1.73 3.98
CA GLY A 25 1.06 1.64 2.62
C GLY A 25 0.82 2.92 1.80
N ALA A 26 -0.34 3.55 1.96
CA ALA A 26 -0.64 4.83 1.33
C ALA A 26 0.23 5.98 1.86
N VAL A 27 0.46 6.03 3.18
CA VAL A 27 1.38 6.98 3.81
C VAL A 27 2.80 6.77 3.29
N PHE A 28 3.26 5.52 3.23
CA PHE A 28 4.58 5.18 2.70
C PHE A 28 4.78 5.67 1.25
N ILE A 29 3.82 5.41 0.36
CA ILE A 29 3.87 5.90 -1.03
C ILE A 29 3.84 7.43 -1.09
N THR A 30 3.06 8.07 -0.22
CA THR A 30 2.98 9.54 -0.16
C THR A 30 4.30 10.15 0.29
N LEU A 31 4.94 9.58 1.32
CA LEU A 31 6.26 10.00 1.77
C LEU A 31 7.33 9.77 0.72
N TRP A 32 7.30 8.63 0.03
CA TRP A 32 8.19 8.37 -1.11
C TRP A 32 8.00 9.44 -2.19
N PHE A 33 6.76 9.75 -2.56
CA PHE A 33 6.45 10.77 -3.56
C PHE A 33 6.95 12.16 -3.15
N ILE A 34 6.75 12.57 -1.90
CA ILE A 34 7.29 13.84 -1.37
C ILE A 34 8.82 13.84 -1.43
N PHE A 35 9.46 12.74 -1.05
CA PHE A 35 10.92 12.61 -1.10
C PHE A 35 11.44 12.68 -2.53
N PHE A 36 10.74 12.07 -3.49
CA PHE A 36 11.05 12.16 -4.92
C PHE A 36 10.91 13.60 -5.45
N LEU A 37 9.86 14.32 -5.06
CA LEU A 37 9.64 15.71 -5.48
C LEU A 37 10.67 16.68 -4.89
N VAL A 38 10.95 16.59 -3.58
CA VAL A 38 11.82 17.52 -2.86
C VAL A 38 13.29 17.14 -3.00
N GLY A 39 13.58 15.85 -3.04
CA GLY A 39 14.93 15.28 -3.07
C GLY A 39 15.45 14.96 -4.48
N GLY A 40 14.73 15.29 -5.55
CA GLY A 40 15.08 14.87 -6.92
C GLY A 40 16.51 15.19 -7.36
N GLU A 41 17.09 16.31 -6.90
CA GLU A 41 18.50 16.67 -7.18
C GLU A 41 19.49 15.91 -6.29
N LEU A 42 19.22 15.78 -4.98
CA LEU A 42 20.10 15.13 -4.00
C LEU A 42 20.08 13.60 -4.10
N GLY A 43 18.89 13.02 -4.28
CA GLY A 43 18.70 11.58 -4.49
C GLY A 43 19.30 11.11 -5.81
N TYR A 44 19.13 11.89 -6.88
CA TYR A 44 19.78 11.61 -8.16
C TYR A 44 21.30 11.71 -8.05
N THR A 45 21.86 12.78 -7.48
CA THR A 45 23.33 12.92 -7.35
C THR A 45 23.98 11.89 -6.43
N MET A 46 23.27 11.39 -5.41
CA MET A 46 23.75 10.28 -4.58
C MET A 46 23.71 8.94 -5.34
N HIS A 47 22.62 8.64 -6.05
CA HIS A 47 22.51 7.40 -6.81
C HIS A 47 23.40 7.37 -8.05
N ALA A 48 23.55 8.49 -8.75
CA ALA A 48 24.42 8.63 -9.92
C ALA A 48 25.90 8.41 -9.60
N LYS A 49 26.31 8.60 -8.33
CA LYS A 49 27.68 8.28 -7.86
C LYS A 49 27.93 6.78 -7.67
N TRP A 50 26.87 6.01 -7.39
CA TRP A 50 26.97 4.57 -7.13
C TRP A 50 26.60 3.74 -8.36
N PHE A 51 25.77 4.30 -9.24
CA PHE A 51 25.29 3.66 -10.46
C PHE A 51 25.26 4.68 -11.60
N GLN A 52 25.71 4.28 -12.80
CA GLN A 52 25.65 5.13 -14.00
C GLN A 52 24.22 5.21 -14.55
N ILE A 53 23.31 5.84 -13.82
CA ILE A 53 21.88 5.94 -14.14
C ILE A 53 21.60 7.35 -14.66
N SER A 54 20.96 7.45 -15.81
CA SER A 54 20.47 8.73 -16.34
C SER A 54 19.30 9.27 -15.50
N ARG A 55 19.05 10.58 -15.56
CA ARG A 55 17.92 11.20 -14.85
C ARG A 55 16.58 10.55 -15.23
N HIS A 56 16.42 10.21 -16.51
CA HIS A 56 15.21 9.55 -17.02
C HIS A 56 14.99 8.15 -16.44
N GLU A 57 16.05 7.34 -16.34
CA GLU A 57 15.98 6.00 -15.74
C GLU A 57 15.68 6.05 -14.24
N TYR A 58 16.25 7.04 -13.53
CA TYR A 58 15.93 7.27 -12.12
C TYR A 58 14.44 7.60 -11.92
N ASP A 59 13.91 8.51 -12.75
CA ASP A 59 12.49 8.89 -12.69
C ASP A 59 11.59 7.70 -13.02
N LEU A 60 11.91 6.93 -14.07
CA LEU A 60 11.18 5.71 -14.43
C LEU A 60 11.18 4.69 -13.29
N LEU A 61 12.34 4.42 -12.68
CA LEU A 61 12.46 3.43 -11.62
C LEU A 61 11.61 3.82 -10.39
N ASN A 62 11.66 5.10 -10.00
CA ASN A 62 10.84 5.60 -8.90
C ASN A 62 9.34 5.53 -9.24
N TYR A 63 8.96 5.91 -10.46
CA TYR A 63 7.56 5.90 -10.89
C TYR A 63 7.00 4.47 -10.96
N TYR A 64 7.74 3.53 -11.55
CA TYR A 64 7.38 2.12 -11.57
C TYR A 64 7.39 1.51 -10.17
N GLY A 65 8.37 1.85 -9.33
CA GLY A 65 8.42 1.40 -7.94
C GLY A 65 7.20 1.85 -7.15
N MET A 66 6.85 3.15 -7.23
CA MET A 66 5.65 3.69 -6.60
C MET A 66 4.37 3.04 -7.16
N ALA A 67 4.27 2.87 -8.48
CA ALA A 67 3.11 2.22 -9.11
C ALA A 67 2.96 0.75 -8.67
N PHE A 68 4.07 0.02 -8.58
CA PHE A 68 4.10 -1.36 -8.14
C PHE A 68 3.67 -1.49 -6.67
N VAL A 69 4.28 -0.72 -5.76
CA VAL A 69 3.92 -0.73 -4.34
C VAL A 69 2.47 -0.29 -4.15
N LYS A 70 2.00 0.70 -4.92
CA LYS A 70 0.59 1.10 -4.95
C LYS A 70 -0.29 -0.08 -5.36
N GLY A 71 0.00 -0.73 -6.47
CA GLY A 71 -0.71 -1.92 -6.95
C GLY A 71 -0.79 -3.03 -5.90
N CYS A 72 0.35 -3.40 -5.30
CA CYS A 72 0.39 -4.37 -4.21
C CYS A 72 -0.46 -3.92 -3.01
N ASN A 73 -0.42 -2.64 -2.64
CA ASN A 73 -1.21 -2.12 -1.53
C ASN A 73 -2.71 -2.28 -1.77
N PHE A 74 -3.17 -2.02 -3.00
CA PHE A 74 -4.56 -2.23 -3.41
C PHE A 74 -4.94 -3.73 -3.42
N LEU A 75 -4.11 -4.57 -4.06
CA LEU A 75 -4.40 -6.00 -4.25
C LEU A 75 -4.38 -6.79 -2.95
N PHE A 76 -3.41 -6.55 -2.08
CA PHE A 76 -3.21 -7.36 -0.86
C PHE A 76 -3.93 -6.80 0.38
N PHE A 77 -4.27 -5.52 0.41
CA PHE A 77 -4.94 -4.92 1.58
C PHE A 77 -6.35 -4.42 1.28
N LEU A 78 -6.53 -3.62 0.22
CA LEU A 78 -7.85 -3.03 -0.04
C LEU A 78 -8.86 -4.06 -0.56
N PHE A 79 -8.49 -4.91 -1.52
CA PHE A 79 -9.40 -5.92 -2.07
C PHE A 79 -9.86 -6.95 -1.00
N PRO A 80 -8.97 -7.52 -0.17
CA PRO A 80 -9.40 -8.41 0.90
C PRO A 80 -10.27 -7.70 1.94
N TYR A 81 -9.98 -6.43 2.26
CA TYR A 81 -10.83 -5.64 3.15
C TYR A 81 -12.26 -5.50 2.60
N ILE A 82 -12.40 -5.12 1.33
CA ILE A 82 -13.70 -4.97 0.67
C ILE A 82 -14.44 -6.31 0.65
N ALA A 83 -13.76 -7.41 0.29
CA ALA A 83 -14.35 -8.74 0.26
C ALA A 83 -14.92 -9.15 1.63
N ILE A 84 -14.16 -8.96 2.72
CA ILE A 84 -14.63 -9.26 4.08
C ILE A 84 -15.83 -8.39 4.45
N ARG A 85 -15.80 -7.09 4.13
CA ARG A 85 -16.92 -6.18 4.43
C ARG A 85 -18.18 -6.53 3.64
N MET A 86 -18.05 -7.02 2.41
CA MET A 86 -19.19 -7.52 1.62
C MET A 86 -19.81 -8.76 2.26
N VAL A 87 -19.00 -9.73 2.69
CA VAL A 87 -19.48 -10.94 3.38
C VAL A 87 -20.17 -10.59 4.70
N LEU A 88 -19.61 -9.66 5.49
CA LEU A 88 -20.21 -9.24 6.76
C LEU A 88 -21.53 -8.46 6.57
N ARG A 89 -21.65 -7.64 5.52
CA ARG A 89 -22.88 -6.90 5.20
C ARG A 89 -24.03 -7.82 4.78
N ARG A 90 -23.75 -8.85 3.98
CA ARG A 90 -24.76 -9.80 3.47
C ARG A 90 -25.41 -10.68 4.54
N LYS A 91 -24.84 -10.77 5.75
CA LYS A 91 -25.38 -11.53 6.89
C LYS A 91 -26.22 -10.69 7.87
N ARG A 92 -26.45 -9.40 7.57
CA ARG A 92 -27.26 -8.49 8.40
C ARG A 92 -28.71 -8.37 7.90
N GLU A 93 -28.96 -8.73 6.63
CA GLU A 93 -30.29 -8.98 6.05
C GLU A 93 -30.69 -10.43 6.28
#